data_AF-A0A7V4B0A4-F1
#
_entry.id   AF-A0A7V4B0A4-F1
#
_cell.length_a   1.000
_cell.length_b   1.000
_cell.length_c   1.000
_cell.angle_alpha   90.00
_cell.angle_beta   90.00
_cell.angle_gamma   90.00
#
_symmetry.space_group_name_H-M   'P 1'
#
loop_
_entity.id
_entity.type
_entity.pdbx_description
1 polymer ?
#
loop_
_entity_poly.entity_id
_entity_poly.type
_entity_poly.pdbx_seq_one_letter_code
_entity_poly.pdbx_strand_id
1 'polypeptide(L)'
;MKICLIQPYDARRHYYAMIPSAGLASLAAVCGRDGHSVRIIDALAHRLSPGRIADLARRERPDVAGVTFFTPDHAAVRETVRELAEAFHEIRLDDRADKLTERAERILAAFQHTLLSDGVLAGMAYFESGTPRFMLHPRDEETGIHYSVLAMIHAILSDMFTPEQAAEHLALIEKYLTGPDGVRLFDKPLAYRGGVMTNFQRAETASYFGREIGIMYTHAHLRFAEALAHIGDADGFLQALCKTCPIGLQELVPSAAPRQANCYFSSSDGAFSDRYEASEHYASLLDGDVALEGGWRVYSSGAGIGVRLIVQRLLGITVCRDHWILDPVIPCSLDGLEVTLSFGKSVMTIRYRIGSAGCGVRAVKFNGTELP
;
A
#
# COMPACT_ATOMS: atom_id res chain seq x y z
N MET A 1 21.53 15.51 -26.20
CA MET A 1 21.83 14.07 -26.10
C MET A 1 20.66 13.26 -26.64
N LYS A 2 20.93 12.08 -27.19
CA LYS A 2 19.91 11.11 -27.60
C LYS A 2 19.62 10.14 -26.45
N ILE A 3 18.39 10.14 -25.96
CA ILE A 3 17.95 9.36 -24.80
C ILE A 3 16.98 8.28 -25.27
N CYS A 4 17.24 7.03 -24.89
CA CYS A 4 16.33 5.91 -25.16
C CYS A 4 15.70 5.44 -23.86
N LEU A 5 14.38 5.57 -23.73
CA LEU A 5 13.62 5.13 -22.57
C LEU A 5 12.88 3.83 -22.88
N ILE A 6 13.02 2.82 -22.04
CA ILE A 6 12.58 1.45 -22.32
C ILE A 6 11.57 1.01 -21.26
N GLN A 7 10.37 0.63 -21.68
CA GLN A 7 9.46 -0.18 -20.87
C GLN A 7 9.81 -1.65 -21.07
N PRO A 8 10.29 -2.39 -20.06
CA PRO A 8 10.62 -3.79 -20.22
C PRO A 8 9.36 -4.66 -20.22
N TYR A 9 9.43 -5.77 -20.95
CA TYR A 9 8.44 -6.83 -20.96
C TYR A 9 9.04 -8.09 -20.32
N ASP A 10 8.44 -8.59 -19.25
CA ASP A 10 8.75 -9.92 -18.70
C ASP A 10 7.69 -10.93 -19.17
N ALA A 11 8.06 -11.85 -20.07
CA ALA A 11 7.16 -12.89 -20.54
C ALA A 11 6.65 -13.84 -19.43
N ARG A 12 7.23 -13.78 -18.22
CA ARG A 12 6.78 -14.53 -17.04
C ARG A 12 5.75 -13.80 -16.17
N ARG A 13 5.44 -12.53 -16.46
CA ARG A 13 4.45 -11.72 -15.74
C ARG A 13 3.33 -11.30 -16.71
N HIS A 14 2.08 -11.49 -16.29
CA HIS A 14 0.93 -10.98 -17.02
C HIS A 14 0.71 -9.52 -16.63
N TYR A 15 0.81 -8.61 -17.60
CA TYR A 15 0.65 -7.17 -17.40
C TYR A 15 -0.70 -6.70 -17.93
N TYR A 16 -1.40 -5.85 -17.18
CA TYR A 16 -2.77 -5.40 -17.46
C TYR A 16 -2.88 -4.12 -18.29
N ALA A 17 -1.77 -3.45 -18.63
CA ALA A 17 -1.77 -2.20 -19.39
C ALA A 17 -0.90 -2.33 -20.66
N MET A 18 -1.39 -1.88 -21.82
CA MET A 18 -0.67 -1.89 -23.10
C MET A 18 -0.21 -0.48 -23.56
N ILE A 19 -0.01 0.43 -22.60
CA ILE A 19 0.41 1.81 -22.84
C ILE A 19 1.77 2.01 -22.15
N PRO A 20 2.67 2.87 -22.67
CA PRO A 20 3.86 3.27 -21.93
C PRO A 20 3.45 3.79 -20.54
N SER A 21 4.18 3.43 -19.48
CA SER A 21 3.87 3.93 -18.14
C SER A 21 3.82 5.47 -18.19
N ALA A 22 2.86 6.09 -17.49
CA ALA A 22 2.73 7.55 -17.47
C ALA A 22 4.05 8.23 -17.05
N GLY A 23 4.86 7.55 -16.23
CA GLY A 23 6.22 7.95 -15.89
C GLY A 23 7.18 8.03 -17.09
N LEU A 24 7.14 7.10 -18.04
CA LEU A 24 7.96 7.13 -19.26
C LEU A 24 7.62 8.31 -20.17
N ALA A 25 6.34 8.55 -20.39
CA ALA A 25 5.88 9.67 -21.21
C ALA A 25 6.25 11.01 -20.56
N SER A 26 6.12 11.11 -19.24
CA SER A 26 6.51 12.31 -18.48
C SER A 26 8.02 12.56 -18.52
N LEU A 27 8.85 11.52 -18.33
CA LEU A 27 10.30 11.61 -18.47
C LEU A 27 10.71 12.02 -19.89
N ALA A 28 10.06 11.46 -20.91
CA ALA A 28 10.33 11.85 -22.29
C ALA A 28 9.95 13.31 -22.58
N ALA A 29 8.85 13.79 -22.02
CA ALA A 29 8.41 15.17 -22.16
C ALA A 29 9.38 16.15 -21.46
N VAL A 30 9.85 15.84 -20.25
CA VAL A 30 10.83 16.66 -19.53
C VAL A 30 12.16 16.70 -20.29
N CYS A 31 12.71 15.54 -20.63
CA CYS A 31 13.96 15.48 -21.41
C CYS A 31 13.83 16.17 -22.78
N GLY A 32 12.67 16.06 -23.43
CA GLY A 32 12.38 16.77 -24.68
C GLY A 32 12.38 18.29 -24.53
N ARG A 33 11.78 18.81 -23.44
CA ARG A 33 11.79 20.25 -23.12
C ARG A 33 13.20 20.79 -22.85
N ASP A 34 14.07 19.97 -22.28
CA ASP A 34 15.47 20.31 -22.02
C ASP A 34 16.37 20.14 -23.27
N GLY A 35 15.78 19.97 -24.46
CA GLY A 35 16.51 19.91 -25.73
C GLY A 35 17.13 18.55 -26.06
N HIS A 36 16.77 17.49 -25.32
CA HIS A 36 17.21 16.13 -25.65
C HIS A 36 16.29 15.48 -26.70
N SER A 37 16.89 14.67 -27.57
CA SER A 37 16.13 13.83 -28.50
C SER A 37 15.76 12.53 -27.79
N VAL A 38 14.48 12.30 -27.52
CA VAL A 38 14.02 11.15 -26.74
C VAL A 38 13.26 10.15 -27.60
N ARG A 39 13.60 8.87 -27.46
CA ARG A 39 12.89 7.74 -28.08
C ARG A 39 12.36 6.81 -26.99
N ILE A 40 11.08 6.48 -27.03
CA ILE A 40 10.47 5.47 -26.16
C ILE A 40 10.42 4.13 -26.92
N ILE A 41 10.93 3.07 -26.29
CA ILE A 41 10.76 1.68 -26.70
C ILE A 41 9.78 1.03 -25.72
N ASP A 42 8.53 0.86 -26.15
CA ASP A 42 7.53 0.14 -25.37
C ASP A 42 7.60 -1.36 -25.68
N ALA A 43 8.43 -2.09 -24.93
CA ALA A 43 8.55 -3.53 -25.14
C ALA A 43 7.29 -4.30 -24.74
N LEU A 44 6.45 -3.72 -23.89
CA LEU A 44 5.21 -4.34 -23.43
C LEU A 44 4.14 -4.29 -24.53
N ALA A 45 3.88 -3.11 -25.10
CA ALA A 45 2.93 -2.95 -26.20
C ALA A 45 3.30 -3.81 -27.43
N HIS A 46 4.60 -4.02 -27.65
CA HIS A 46 5.12 -4.76 -28.80
C HIS A 46 5.62 -6.18 -28.48
N ARG A 47 5.44 -6.65 -27.24
CA ARG A 47 5.87 -7.98 -26.75
C ARG A 47 7.31 -8.35 -27.15
N LEU A 48 8.24 -7.40 -27.02
CA LEU A 48 9.60 -7.56 -27.50
C LEU A 48 10.43 -8.42 -26.53
N SER A 49 11.20 -9.36 -27.06
CA SER A 49 12.14 -10.15 -26.26
C SER A 49 13.34 -9.30 -25.80
N PRO A 50 14.03 -9.65 -24.69
CA PRO A 50 15.20 -8.91 -24.21
C PRO A 50 16.29 -8.68 -25.28
N GLY A 51 16.55 -9.67 -26.13
CA GLY A 51 17.47 -9.52 -27.26
C GLY A 51 17.01 -8.48 -28.28
N ARG A 52 15.71 -8.46 -28.62
CA ARG A 52 15.14 -7.48 -29.56
C ARG A 52 15.11 -6.07 -28.99
N ILE A 53 14.87 -5.93 -27.69
CA ILE A 53 14.97 -4.66 -26.96
C ILE A 53 16.40 -4.11 -27.06
N ALA A 54 17.40 -4.96 -26.78
CA ALA A 54 18.81 -4.58 -26.87
C ALA A 54 19.21 -4.15 -28.29
N ASP A 55 18.73 -4.87 -29.33
CA ASP A 55 19.03 -4.53 -30.72
C ASP A 55 18.38 -3.23 -31.19
N LEU A 56 17.16 -2.94 -30.71
CA LEU A 56 16.48 -1.66 -30.99
C LEU A 56 17.18 -0.51 -30.25
N ALA A 57 17.52 -0.68 -28.98
CA ALA A 57 18.26 0.30 -28.20
C ALA A 57 19.65 0.59 -28.82
N ARG A 58 20.38 -0.43 -29.29
CA ARG A 58 21.68 -0.25 -29.98
C ARG A 58 21.54 0.49 -31.31
N ARG A 59 20.49 0.20 -32.09
CA ARG A 59 20.22 0.90 -33.36
C ARG A 59 19.96 2.38 -33.17
N GLU A 60 19.34 2.75 -32.05
CA GLU A 60 19.12 4.14 -31.72
C GLU A 60 20.41 4.89 -31.37
N ARG A 61 21.51 4.20 -31.05
CA ARG A 61 22.78 4.82 -30.60
C ARG A 61 22.56 5.94 -29.55
N PRO A 62 21.83 5.66 -28.46
CA PRO A 62 21.60 6.67 -27.45
C PRO A 62 22.88 6.97 -26.68
N ASP A 63 23.05 8.23 -26.27
CA ASP A 63 24.07 8.63 -25.31
C ASP A 63 23.73 8.06 -23.91
N VAL A 64 22.43 7.90 -23.61
CA VAL A 64 21.91 7.36 -22.35
C VAL A 64 20.68 6.47 -22.60
N ALA A 65 20.66 5.27 -22.01
CA ALA A 65 19.50 4.38 -22.00
C ALA A 65 18.94 4.23 -20.58
N GLY A 66 17.64 4.53 -20.40
CA GLY A 66 16.92 4.35 -19.15
C GLY A 66 15.86 3.26 -19.28
N VAL A 67 15.71 2.41 -18.27
CA VAL A 67 14.67 1.36 -18.23
C VAL A 67 13.71 1.71 -17.10
N THR A 68 12.40 1.78 -17.37
CA THR A 68 11.39 1.95 -16.31
C THR A 68 10.62 0.67 -16.12
N PHE A 69 10.68 0.10 -14.94
CA PHE A 69 9.64 -0.82 -14.49
C PHE A 69 8.43 0.01 -14.07
N PHE A 70 7.20 -0.46 -14.27
CA PHE A 70 6.03 0.12 -13.58
C PHE A 70 6.45 0.34 -12.13
N THR A 71 6.57 1.59 -11.72
CA THR A 71 6.92 1.93 -10.35
C THR A 71 5.61 2.37 -9.70
N PRO A 72 5.32 1.87 -8.48
CA PRO A 72 3.99 1.96 -7.88
C PRO A 72 3.70 3.41 -7.48
N ASP A 73 2.64 3.63 -6.73
CA ASP A 73 2.47 4.80 -5.85
C ASP A 73 3.81 5.51 -5.51
N HIS A 74 3.86 6.84 -5.65
CA HIS A 74 5.03 7.67 -5.37
C HIS A 74 5.70 7.33 -4.03
N ALA A 75 4.89 6.93 -3.04
CA ALA A 75 5.34 6.42 -1.75
C ALA A 75 6.28 5.20 -1.89
N ALA A 76 5.84 4.16 -2.59
CA ALA A 76 6.63 2.94 -2.81
C ALA A 76 7.88 3.18 -3.67
N VAL A 77 7.84 4.15 -4.59
CA VAL A 77 9.04 4.57 -5.36
C VAL A 77 10.08 5.17 -4.43
N ARG A 78 9.68 6.10 -3.56
CA ARG A 78 10.60 6.73 -2.61
C ARG A 78 11.16 5.71 -1.63
N GLU A 79 10.32 4.83 -1.09
CA GLU A 79 10.75 3.75 -0.19
C GLU A 79 11.81 2.85 -0.85
N THR A 80 11.52 2.34 -2.06
CA THR A 80 12.48 1.51 -2.80
C THR A 80 13.80 2.24 -3.06
N VAL A 81 13.73 3.54 -3.39
CA VAL A 81 14.93 4.36 -3.64
C VAL A 81 15.73 4.57 -2.36
N ARG A 82 15.08 4.78 -1.21
CA ARG A 82 15.73 4.91 0.11
C ARG A 82 16.40 3.61 0.53
N GLU A 83 15.69 2.48 0.47
CA GLU A 83 16.26 1.16 0.79
C GLU A 83 17.47 0.83 -0.10
N LEU A 84 17.41 1.18 -1.39
CA LEU A 84 18.52 0.98 -2.30
C LEU A 84 19.71 1.91 -1.99
N ALA A 85 19.46 3.15 -1.56
CA ALA A 85 20.50 4.08 -1.13
C ALA A 85 21.24 3.55 0.10
N GLU A 86 20.50 3.08 1.12
CA GLU A 86 21.05 2.46 2.33
C GLU A 86 21.91 1.23 1.98
N ALA A 87 21.38 0.32 1.15
CA ALA A 87 22.13 -0.84 0.69
C ALA A 87 23.40 -0.45 -0.09
N PHE A 88 23.39 0.64 -0.85
CA PHE A 88 24.56 1.13 -1.57
C PHE A 88 25.62 1.75 -0.65
N HIS A 89 25.21 2.44 0.42
CA HIS A 89 26.12 2.89 1.46
C HIS A 89 26.79 1.72 2.17
N GLU A 90 26.05 0.64 2.50
CA GLU A 90 26.64 -0.55 3.14
C GLU A 90 27.78 -1.17 2.33
N ILE A 91 27.70 -1.10 1.00
CA ILE A 91 28.73 -1.62 0.08
C ILE A 91 29.70 -0.53 -0.44
N ARG A 92 29.69 0.66 0.19
CA ARG A 92 30.60 1.79 -0.11
C ARG A 92 30.51 2.32 -1.55
N LEU A 93 29.30 2.34 -2.10
CA LEU A 93 28.98 3.00 -3.36
C LEU A 93 28.34 4.38 -3.11
N ASP A 94 29.02 5.22 -2.34
CA ASP A 94 28.46 6.44 -1.75
C ASP A 94 27.94 7.43 -2.81
N ASP A 95 28.69 7.70 -3.88
CA ASP A 95 28.25 8.57 -4.98
C ASP A 95 26.90 8.13 -5.61
N ARG A 96 26.60 6.82 -5.60
CA ARG A 96 25.34 6.29 -6.12
C ARG A 96 24.24 6.37 -5.09
N ALA A 97 24.56 6.13 -3.82
CA ALA A 97 23.65 6.26 -2.70
C ALA A 97 23.17 7.72 -2.56
N ASP A 98 24.10 8.69 -2.59
CA ASP A 98 23.79 10.12 -2.49
C ASP A 98 22.82 10.57 -3.58
N LYS A 99 23.04 10.13 -4.83
CA LYS A 99 22.14 10.41 -5.96
C LYS A 99 20.74 9.83 -5.77
N LEU A 100 20.63 8.67 -5.13
CA LEU A 100 19.35 8.04 -4.82
C LEU A 100 18.65 8.80 -3.68
N THR A 101 19.39 9.19 -2.63
CA THR A 101 18.90 10.02 -1.54
C THR A 101 18.35 11.36 -2.05
N GLU A 102 19.11 12.08 -2.87
CA GLU A 102 18.62 13.32 -3.49
C GLU A 102 17.37 13.10 -4.35
N ARG A 103 17.27 11.95 -5.02
CA ARG A 103 16.10 11.60 -5.83
C ARG A 103 14.88 11.33 -4.95
N ALA A 104 15.04 10.66 -3.81
CA ALA A 104 13.99 10.45 -2.83
C ALA A 104 13.44 11.80 -2.34
N GLU A 105 14.32 12.75 -2.00
CA GLU A 105 13.90 14.08 -1.54
C GLU A 105 13.16 14.87 -2.63
N ARG A 106 13.60 14.80 -3.90
CA ARG A 106 12.85 15.39 -5.01
C ARG A 106 11.47 14.75 -5.22
N ILE A 107 11.34 13.44 -5.02
CA ILE A 107 10.04 12.75 -5.10
C ILE A 107 9.11 13.24 -3.98
N LEU A 108 9.62 13.34 -2.75
CA LEU A 108 8.85 13.84 -1.62
C LEU A 108 8.38 15.29 -1.84
N ALA A 109 9.28 16.17 -2.29
CA ALA A 109 8.93 17.56 -2.59
C ALA A 109 7.87 17.66 -3.69
N ALA A 110 7.99 16.86 -4.76
CA ALA A 110 7.00 16.82 -5.84
C ALA A 110 5.64 16.28 -5.37
N PHE A 111 5.65 15.22 -4.55
CA PHE A 111 4.45 14.65 -3.93
C PHE A 111 3.73 15.71 -3.09
N GLN A 112 4.44 16.36 -2.16
CA GLN A 112 3.90 17.37 -1.25
C GLN A 112 3.32 18.56 -2.02
N HIS A 113 4.01 19.05 -3.03
CA HIS A 113 3.56 20.21 -3.82
C HIS A 113 2.37 19.89 -4.73
N THR A 114 2.30 18.66 -5.25
CA THR A 114 1.44 18.36 -6.41
C THR A 114 0.21 17.53 -6.05
N LEU A 115 0.35 16.58 -5.12
CA LEU A 115 -0.68 15.59 -4.82
C LEU A 115 -1.41 15.85 -3.51
N LEU A 116 -0.78 16.57 -2.58
CA LEU A 116 -1.44 17.05 -1.37
C LEU A 116 -2.06 18.43 -1.64
N SER A 117 -3.36 18.45 -1.90
CA SER A 117 -4.10 19.66 -2.25
C SER A 117 -5.21 19.92 -1.25
N ASP A 118 -5.40 21.17 -0.82
CA ASP A 118 -6.39 21.54 0.21
C ASP A 118 -6.29 20.69 1.50
N GLY A 119 -5.09 20.24 1.85
CA GLY A 119 -4.86 19.36 3.01
C GLY A 119 -5.26 17.89 2.81
N VAL A 120 -5.67 17.48 1.60
CA VAL A 120 -6.06 16.09 1.30
C VAL A 120 -5.19 15.52 0.19
N LEU A 121 -4.70 14.30 0.40
CA LEU A 121 -3.97 13.57 -0.64
C LEU A 121 -4.93 13.08 -1.73
N ALA A 122 -4.69 13.49 -2.97
CA ALA A 122 -5.39 12.95 -4.13
C ALA A 122 -5.00 11.48 -4.37
N GLY A 123 -5.98 10.60 -4.54
CA GLY A 123 -5.69 9.20 -4.87
C GLY A 123 -5.12 9.00 -6.27
N MET A 124 -5.47 9.87 -7.23
CA MET A 124 -4.86 9.94 -8.56
C MET A 124 -4.84 11.38 -9.08
N ALA A 125 -3.96 11.65 -10.05
CA ALA A 125 -3.89 12.93 -10.75
C ALA A 125 -3.68 12.74 -12.25
N TYR A 126 -4.44 13.48 -13.05
CA TYR A 126 -4.28 13.59 -14.50
C TYR A 126 -3.53 14.87 -14.81
N PHE A 127 -2.37 14.70 -15.45
CA PHE A 127 -1.51 15.80 -15.83
C PHE A 127 -1.81 16.22 -17.26
N GLU A 128 -2.61 17.27 -17.41
CA GLU A 128 -2.84 17.96 -18.69
C GLU A 128 -1.96 19.23 -18.75
N SER A 129 -2.07 20.02 -19.82
CA SER A 129 -1.36 21.29 -19.92
C SER A 129 -1.94 22.31 -18.94
N GLY A 130 -1.36 22.42 -17.73
CA GLY A 130 -1.77 23.35 -16.68
C GLY A 130 -1.83 22.68 -15.31
N THR A 131 -2.84 23.05 -14.52
CA THR A 131 -3.10 22.47 -13.18
C THR A 131 -3.53 21.01 -13.33
N PRO A 132 -2.99 20.08 -12.51
CA PRO A 132 -3.43 18.70 -12.54
C PRO A 132 -4.91 18.57 -12.14
N ARG A 133 -5.61 17.65 -12.80
CA ARG A 133 -6.98 17.26 -12.45
C ARG A 133 -6.92 16.09 -11.49
N PHE A 134 -7.47 16.25 -10.28
CA PHE A 134 -7.44 15.20 -9.26
C PHE A 134 -8.63 14.26 -9.39
N MET A 135 -8.38 12.98 -9.10
CA MET A 135 -9.39 11.95 -8.94
C MET A 135 -9.23 11.26 -7.59
N LEU A 136 -10.31 10.71 -7.06
CA LEU A 136 -10.35 10.17 -5.69
C LEU A 136 -9.92 11.22 -4.66
N HIS A 137 -10.49 12.43 -4.81
CA HIS A 137 -10.18 13.64 -4.06
C HIS A 137 -11.47 14.44 -3.87
N PRO A 138 -11.64 15.29 -2.85
CA PRO A 138 -12.84 16.13 -2.70
C PRO A 138 -13.18 17.04 -3.90
N ARG A 139 -12.25 17.22 -4.85
CA ARG A 139 -12.43 17.98 -6.10
C ARG A 139 -12.82 17.09 -7.30
N ASP A 140 -12.96 15.78 -7.11
CA ASP A 140 -13.30 14.83 -8.17
C ASP A 140 -14.81 14.85 -8.44
N GLU A 141 -15.21 15.72 -9.38
CA GLU A 141 -16.60 15.79 -9.86
C GLU A 141 -16.94 14.69 -10.87
N GLU A 142 -15.95 13.96 -11.39
CA GLU A 142 -16.14 12.98 -12.47
C GLU A 142 -16.60 11.63 -11.93
N THR A 143 -15.91 11.12 -10.91
CA THR A 143 -16.29 9.87 -10.24
C THR A 143 -17.16 10.11 -9.02
N GLY A 144 -17.02 11.30 -8.42
CA GLY A 144 -17.62 11.63 -7.12
C GLY A 144 -17.02 10.84 -5.95
N ILE A 145 -15.93 10.10 -6.14
CA ILE A 145 -15.17 9.44 -5.08
C ILE A 145 -14.19 10.46 -4.51
N HIS A 146 -14.16 10.61 -3.18
CA HIS A 146 -13.44 11.72 -2.56
C HIS A 146 -12.15 11.28 -1.86
N TYR A 147 -12.04 10.01 -1.48
CA TYR A 147 -10.90 9.53 -0.69
C TYR A 147 -10.43 8.15 -1.15
N SER A 148 -9.13 7.88 -1.03
CA SER A 148 -8.50 6.61 -1.37
C SER A 148 -7.64 6.12 -0.22
N VAL A 149 -8.04 5.02 0.43
CA VAL A 149 -7.28 4.49 1.57
C VAL A 149 -5.86 4.09 1.16
N LEU A 150 -5.70 3.56 -0.06
CA LEU A 150 -4.40 3.06 -0.53
C LEU A 150 -3.38 4.20 -0.61
N ALA A 151 -3.77 5.34 -1.17
CA ALA A 151 -2.89 6.51 -1.26
C ALA A 151 -2.50 6.99 0.14
N MET A 152 -3.46 7.08 1.06
CA MET A 152 -3.22 7.56 2.41
C MET A 152 -2.33 6.62 3.23
N ILE A 153 -2.62 5.31 3.25
CA ILE A 153 -1.85 4.36 4.06
C ILE A 153 -0.43 4.19 3.53
N HIS A 154 -0.23 4.20 2.21
CA HIS A 154 1.12 4.12 1.65
C HIS A 154 1.90 5.42 1.89
N ALA A 155 1.26 6.58 1.82
CA ALA A 155 1.89 7.84 2.21
C ALA A 155 2.31 7.86 3.69
N ILE A 156 1.52 7.29 4.60
CA ILE A 156 1.90 7.10 6.01
C ILE A 156 3.10 6.14 6.12
N LEU A 157 3.00 4.95 5.52
CA LEU A 157 4.02 3.89 5.64
C LEU A 157 5.38 4.28 5.07
N SER A 158 5.41 5.08 4.01
CA SER A 158 6.66 5.50 3.37
C SER A 158 7.20 6.83 3.89
N ASP A 159 6.67 7.34 5.01
CA ASP A 159 6.99 8.66 5.60
C ASP A 159 6.88 9.79 4.57
N MET A 160 5.78 9.84 3.82
CA MET A 160 5.49 10.94 2.89
C MET A 160 4.89 12.13 3.61
N PHE A 161 4.26 11.90 4.76
CA PHE A 161 3.58 12.90 5.55
C PHE A 161 4.42 13.38 6.74
N THR A 162 4.20 14.62 7.16
CA THR A 162 4.54 15.03 8.53
C THR A 162 3.65 14.31 9.54
N PRO A 163 4.01 14.27 10.84
CA PRO A 163 3.14 13.68 11.86
C PRO A 163 1.74 14.29 11.91
N GLU A 164 1.61 15.60 11.72
CA GLU A 164 0.32 16.31 11.69
C GLU A 164 -0.50 15.88 10.48
N GLN A 165 0.11 15.84 9.28
CA GLN A 165 -0.54 15.36 8.07
C GLN A 165 -1.00 13.90 8.23
N ALA A 166 -0.18 13.03 8.82
CA ALA A 166 -0.54 11.64 9.07
C ALA A 166 -1.76 11.54 10.00
N ALA A 167 -1.79 12.32 11.08
CA ALA A 167 -2.92 12.37 12.02
C ALA A 167 -4.21 12.88 11.34
N GLU A 168 -4.12 13.92 10.52
CA GLU A 168 -5.26 14.43 9.73
C GLU A 168 -5.81 13.37 8.76
N HIS A 169 -4.93 12.65 8.07
CA HIS A 169 -5.35 11.59 7.13
C HIS A 169 -5.90 10.36 7.85
N LEU A 170 -5.38 9.99 9.02
CA LEU A 170 -5.98 8.95 9.86
C LEU A 170 -7.40 9.34 10.30
N ALA A 171 -7.63 10.61 10.65
CA ALA A 171 -8.97 11.10 10.97
C ALA A 171 -9.92 11.04 9.75
N LEU A 172 -9.42 11.28 8.54
CA LEU A 172 -10.20 11.09 7.30
C LEU A 172 -10.54 9.60 7.06
N ILE A 173 -9.57 8.71 7.28
CA ILE A 173 -9.78 7.25 7.15
C ILE A 173 -10.85 6.79 8.15
N GLU A 174 -10.74 7.19 9.42
CA GLU A 174 -11.73 6.85 10.44
C GLU A 174 -13.12 7.36 10.06
N LYS A 175 -13.21 8.63 9.63
CA LYS A 175 -14.49 9.28 9.36
C LYS A 175 -15.20 8.76 8.09
N TYR A 176 -14.47 8.54 7.01
CA TYR A 176 -15.06 8.32 5.68
C TYR A 176 -14.79 6.95 5.09
N LEU A 177 -13.78 6.23 5.60
CA LEU A 177 -13.32 4.98 5.00
C LEU A 177 -13.46 3.79 5.96
N THR A 178 -13.89 3.97 7.20
CA THR A 178 -13.94 2.87 8.18
C THR A 178 -15.36 2.37 8.36
N GLY A 179 -15.56 1.07 8.12
CA GLY A 179 -16.78 0.34 8.42
C GLY A 179 -16.60 -0.61 9.62
N PRO A 180 -17.68 -1.31 10.03
CA PRO A 180 -17.63 -2.20 11.19
C PRO A 180 -16.58 -3.30 11.05
N ASP A 181 -16.39 -3.83 9.83
CA ASP A 181 -15.46 -4.89 9.49
C ASP A 181 -14.05 -4.45 9.10
N GLY A 182 -13.80 -3.15 8.91
CA GLY A 182 -12.49 -2.62 8.54
C GLY A 182 -12.55 -1.47 7.55
N VAL A 183 -11.38 -1.07 7.04
CA VAL A 183 -11.27 0.07 6.12
C VAL A 183 -11.64 -0.29 4.69
N ARG A 184 -12.19 0.69 3.98
CA ARG A 184 -12.69 0.62 2.62
C ARG A 184 -11.72 1.31 1.68
N LEU A 185 -11.61 0.80 0.46
CA LEU A 185 -10.74 1.33 -0.59
C LEU A 185 -11.10 2.78 -0.93
N PHE A 186 -12.39 3.10 -0.90
CA PHE A 186 -13.00 4.38 -1.25
C PHE A 186 -14.14 4.71 -0.29
N ASP A 187 -14.59 5.96 -0.28
CA ASP A 187 -15.69 6.45 0.58
C ASP A 187 -17.07 5.93 0.17
N LYS A 188 -17.21 5.47 -1.07
CA LYS A 188 -18.42 4.80 -1.57
C LYS A 188 -18.11 3.88 -2.76
N PRO A 189 -19.04 2.99 -3.15
CA PRO A 189 -18.87 2.18 -4.35
C PRO A 189 -18.73 3.03 -5.61
N LEU A 190 -17.89 2.59 -6.54
CA LEU A 190 -17.86 3.16 -7.89
C LEU A 190 -19.21 2.92 -8.58
N ALA A 191 -19.64 3.87 -9.42
CA ALA A 191 -20.88 3.72 -10.16
C ALA A 191 -20.82 2.54 -11.14
N TYR A 192 -21.91 1.78 -11.22
CA TYR A 192 -22.10 0.72 -12.22
C TYR A 192 -23.15 1.17 -13.24
N ARG A 193 -22.82 1.11 -14.53
CA ARG A 193 -23.68 1.57 -15.64
C ARG A 193 -23.93 0.46 -16.65
N GLY A 194 -24.40 -0.69 -16.18
CA GLY A 194 -24.63 -1.86 -17.03
C GLY A 194 -23.37 -2.44 -17.67
N GLY A 195 -22.19 -2.16 -17.11
CA GLY A 195 -20.91 -2.64 -17.60
C GLY A 195 -20.21 -1.75 -18.63
N VAL A 196 -20.64 -0.50 -18.82
CA VAL A 196 -19.90 0.49 -19.61
C VAL A 196 -18.70 1.01 -18.82
N MET A 197 -17.51 0.97 -19.43
CA MET A 197 -16.27 1.51 -18.86
C MET A 197 -16.06 2.97 -19.28
N THR A 198 -15.82 3.83 -18.30
CA THR A 198 -15.47 5.25 -18.47
C THR A 198 -14.06 5.50 -17.96
N ASN A 199 -13.81 5.21 -16.68
CA ASN A 199 -12.54 5.51 -16.01
C ASN A 199 -11.77 4.23 -15.63
N PHE A 200 -12.48 3.25 -15.08
CA PHE A 200 -11.88 2.02 -14.59
C PHE A 200 -12.45 0.80 -15.29
N GLN A 201 -11.56 -0.14 -15.66
CA GLN A 201 -11.96 -1.33 -16.40
C GLN A 201 -12.86 -2.27 -15.57
N ARG A 202 -12.25 -3.14 -14.74
CA ARG A 202 -13.00 -4.15 -13.99
C ARG A 202 -13.90 -3.54 -12.91
N ALA A 203 -13.57 -2.35 -12.42
CA ALA A 203 -14.35 -1.71 -11.37
C ALA A 203 -15.74 -1.25 -11.84
N GLU A 204 -15.86 -0.88 -13.13
CA GLU A 204 -17.13 -0.45 -13.73
C GLU A 204 -17.84 -1.57 -14.52
N THR A 205 -17.16 -2.70 -14.77
CA THR A 205 -17.75 -3.85 -15.50
C THR A 205 -18.25 -4.97 -14.60
N ALA A 206 -17.70 -5.13 -13.39
CA ALA A 206 -18.12 -6.18 -12.48
C ALA A 206 -19.57 -5.95 -11.97
N SER A 207 -20.47 -6.85 -12.34
CA SER A 207 -21.85 -6.87 -11.83
C SER A 207 -21.95 -7.39 -10.39
N TYR A 208 -21.00 -8.22 -9.96
CA TYR A 208 -20.95 -8.76 -8.60
C TYR A 208 -20.30 -7.75 -7.63
N PHE A 209 -20.97 -7.44 -6.53
CA PHE A 209 -20.45 -6.59 -5.46
C PHE A 209 -19.61 -7.41 -4.48
N GLY A 210 -18.35 -7.66 -4.85
CA GLY A 210 -17.39 -8.28 -3.94
C GLY A 210 -15.97 -8.27 -4.47
N ARG A 211 -15.05 -8.98 -3.81
CA ARG A 211 -13.60 -8.85 -4.10
C ARG A 211 -13.17 -7.39 -3.90
N GLU A 212 -12.40 -6.81 -4.82
CA GLU A 212 -12.02 -5.39 -4.74
C GLU A 212 -13.24 -4.44 -4.95
N ILE A 213 -14.34 -4.94 -5.51
CA ILE A 213 -15.54 -4.17 -5.83
C ILE A 213 -16.43 -3.94 -4.60
N GLY A 214 -16.41 -4.89 -3.65
CA GLY A 214 -17.03 -4.75 -2.33
C GLY A 214 -16.31 -3.73 -1.44
N ILE A 215 -15.19 -3.19 -1.92
CA ILE A 215 -14.35 -2.12 -1.37
C ILE A 215 -13.76 -2.36 0.03
N MET A 216 -14.17 -3.36 0.80
CA MET A 216 -13.35 -3.88 1.91
C MET A 216 -12.49 -5.05 1.40
N TYR A 217 -11.22 -4.77 1.11
CA TYR A 217 -10.27 -5.81 0.70
C TYR A 217 -9.26 -6.06 1.82
N THR A 218 -9.26 -7.28 2.38
CA THR A 218 -8.50 -7.65 3.58
C THR A 218 -7.00 -7.32 3.46
N HIS A 219 -6.43 -7.40 2.25
CA HIS A 219 -5.04 -6.99 2.03
C HIS A 219 -4.84 -5.50 2.34
N ALA A 220 -5.68 -4.63 1.80
CA ALA A 220 -5.58 -3.19 2.06
C ALA A 220 -5.82 -2.88 3.54
N HIS A 221 -6.75 -3.60 4.18
CA HIS A 221 -6.97 -3.46 5.62
C HIS A 221 -5.75 -3.88 6.46
N LEU A 222 -5.02 -4.93 6.05
CA LEU A 222 -3.75 -5.29 6.70
C LEU A 222 -2.68 -4.20 6.53
N ARG A 223 -2.64 -3.49 5.40
CA ARG A 223 -1.75 -2.33 5.22
C ARG A 223 -2.17 -1.13 6.06
N PHE A 224 -3.46 -0.95 6.29
CA PHE A 224 -3.93 0.02 7.27
C PHE A 224 -3.53 -0.36 8.70
N ALA A 225 -3.66 -1.63 9.09
CA ALA A 225 -3.16 -2.12 10.38
C ALA A 225 -1.65 -1.87 10.51
N GLU A 226 -0.88 -2.08 9.43
CA GLU A 226 0.55 -1.72 9.41
C GLU A 226 0.79 -0.22 9.62
N ALA A 227 -0.03 0.65 9.02
CA ALA A 227 0.09 2.09 9.18
C ALA A 227 -0.21 2.53 10.63
N LEU A 228 -1.18 1.90 11.29
CA LEU A 228 -1.44 2.12 12.73
C LEU A 228 -0.26 1.65 13.59
N ALA A 229 0.36 0.51 13.25
CA ALA A 229 1.56 0.08 13.94
C ALA A 229 2.72 1.06 13.73
N HIS A 230 2.89 1.56 12.50
CA HIS A 230 3.95 2.51 12.12
C HIS A 230 3.88 3.82 12.91
N ILE A 231 2.68 4.33 13.16
CA ILE A 231 2.47 5.56 13.95
C ILE A 231 2.35 5.28 15.47
N GLY A 232 2.47 4.02 15.89
CA GLY A 232 2.45 3.62 17.30
C GLY A 232 1.07 3.51 17.95
N ASP A 233 -0.01 3.49 17.17
CA ASP A 233 -1.37 3.24 17.69
C ASP A 233 -1.57 1.74 17.94
N ALA A 234 -1.13 1.29 19.11
CA ALA A 234 -1.13 -0.13 19.47
C ALA A 234 -2.53 -0.73 19.64
N ASP A 235 -3.48 0.03 20.21
CA ASP A 235 -4.86 -0.43 20.41
C ASP A 235 -5.59 -0.53 19.06
N GLY A 236 -5.51 0.51 18.23
CA GLY A 236 -6.09 0.49 16.88
C GLY A 236 -5.46 -0.58 16.00
N PHE A 237 -4.13 -0.75 16.06
CA PHE A 237 -3.43 -1.81 15.34
C PHE A 237 -3.92 -3.21 15.73
N LEU A 238 -4.00 -3.52 17.03
CA LEU A 238 -4.49 -4.82 17.50
C LEU A 238 -5.93 -5.06 17.05
N GLN A 239 -6.80 -4.06 17.18
CA GLN A 239 -8.19 -4.16 16.77
C GLN A 239 -8.32 -4.42 15.26
N ALA A 240 -7.59 -3.68 14.42
CA ALA A 240 -7.57 -3.87 12.97
C ALA A 240 -7.05 -5.28 12.60
N LEU A 241 -6.00 -5.75 13.26
CA LEU A 241 -5.47 -7.10 13.04
C LEU A 241 -6.51 -8.18 13.40
N CYS A 242 -7.20 -8.04 14.53
CA CYS A 242 -8.23 -8.98 14.96
C CYS A 242 -9.41 -9.05 13.97
N LYS A 243 -9.81 -7.94 13.34
CA LYS A 243 -10.87 -7.95 12.30
C LYS A 243 -10.52 -8.77 11.06
N THR A 244 -9.24 -9.09 10.84
CA THR A 244 -8.79 -9.99 9.76
C THR A 244 -8.80 -11.47 10.15
N CYS A 245 -8.98 -11.79 11.44
CA CYS A 245 -9.04 -13.15 11.95
C CYS A 245 -10.47 -13.68 11.86
N PRO A 246 -10.73 -14.80 11.17
CA PRO A 246 -12.09 -15.35 11.09
C PRO A 246 -12.54 -16.08 12.36
N ILE A 247 -11.62 -16.36 13.30
CA ILE A 247 -11.93 -17.03 14.58
C ILE A 247 -12.53 -15.99 15.52
N GLY A 248 -13.78 -16.20 15.95
CA GLY A 248 -14.48 -15.28 16.87
C GLY A 248 -14.87 -13.93 16.26
N LEU A 249 -14.77 -13.76 14.93
CA LEU A 249 -14.98 -12.47 14.25
C LEU A 249 -16.31 -11.80 14.60
N GLN A 250 -17.39 -12.59 14.78
CA GLN A 250 -18.73 -12.08 15.07
C GLN A 250 -18.83 -11.38 16.44
N GLU A 251 -17.88 -11.62 17.36
CA GLU A 251 -17.79 -10.90 18.63
C GLU A 251 -17.31 -9.45 18.42
N LEU A 252 -16.52 -9.20 17.38
CA LEU A 252 -16.00 -7.87 17.02
C LEU A 252 -16.84 -7.19 15.94
N VAL A 253 -17.43 -7.98 15.06
CA VAL A 253 -18.21 -7.53 13.89
C VAL A 253 -19.52 -8.31 13.86
N PRO A 254 -20.55 -7.89 14.61
CA PRO A 254 -21.82 -8.62 14.73
C PRO A 254 -22.52 -8.87 13.38
N SER A 255 -22.33 -7.98 12.41
CA SER A 255 -22.87 -8.11 11.05
C SER A 255 -22.11 -9.10 10.16
N ALA A 256 -20.97 -9.65 10.61
CA ALA A 256 -20.23 -10.64 9.84
C ALA A 256 -21.03 -11.95 9.74
N ALA A 257 -21.25 -12.41 8.51
CA ALA A 257 -21.80 -13.72 8.24
C ALA A 257 -20.77 -14.83 8.58
N PRO A 258 -21.24 -16.04 8.95
CA PRO A 258 -20.37 -17.18 9.20
C PRO A 258 -19.43 -17.47 8.01
N ARG A 259 -18.16 -17.73 8.32
CA ARG A 259 -17.11 -18.03 7.33
C ARG A 259 -16.16 -19.09 7.88
N GLN A 260 -15.39 -19.72 7.00
CA GLN A 260 -14.46 -20.78 7.38
C GLN A 260 -13.38 -20.23 8.33
N ALA A 261 -13.41 -20.66 9.59
CA ALA A 261 -12.58 -20.12 10.67
C ALA A 261 -11.08 -20.48 10.60
N ASN A 262 -10.68 -21.43 9.75
CA ASN A 262 -9.30 -21.89 9.63
C ASN A 262 -8.63 -21.46 8.31
N CYS A 263 -9.14 -20.43 7.63
CA CYS A 263 -8.49 -19.89 6.44
C CYS A 263 -8.66 -18.37 6.30
N TYR A 264 -7.69 -17.74 5.64
CA TYR A 264 -7.77 -16.34 5.22
C TYR A 264 -8.97 -16.10 4.28
N PHE A 265 -9.65 -14.95 4.44
CA PHE A 265 -10.67 -14.41 3.51
C PHE A 265 -10.16 -13.12 2.86
N SER A 266 -10.36 -12.95 1.55
CA SER A 266 -9.75 -11.87 0.76
C SER A 266 -10.46 -10.53 0.83
N SER A 267 -11.75 -10.54 1.11
CA SER A 267 -12.63 -9.39 1.16
C SER A 267 -13.75 -9.63 2.15
N SER A 268 -14.39 -8.55 2.58
CA SER A 268 -15.62 -8.59 3.37
C SER A 268 -16.67 -7.81 2.60
N ASP A 269 -17.59 -8.57 1.99
CA ASP A 269 -18.46 -8.07 0.93
C ASP A 269 -19.87 -7.91 1.49
N GLY A 270 -20.51 -6.77 1.22
CA GLY A 270 -21.92 -6.56 1.59
C GLY A 270 -22.83 -7.52 0.85
N ALA A 271 -23.77 -8.15 1.57
CA ALA A 271 -24.78 -9.05 1.03
C ALA A 271 -25.87 -8.33 0.20
N PHE A 272 -25.44 -7.59 -0.83
CA PHE A 272 -26.32 -6.94 -1.81
C PHE A 272 -26.52 -7.84 -3.03
N SER A 273 -27.69 -7.74 -3.64
CA SER A 273 -28.07 -8.53 -4.82
C SER A 273 -27.37 -8.05 -6.09
N ASP A 274 -27.15 -6.72 -6.19
CA ASP A 274 -26.47 -6.10 -7.32
C ASP A 274 -25.78 -4.77 -6.94
N ARG A 275 -25.13 -4.15 -7.94
CA ARG A 275 -24.39 -2.89 -7.79
C ARG A 275 -25.26 -1.67 -7.57
N TYR A 276 -26.51 -1.68 -8.03
CA TYR A 276 -27.43 -0.56 -7.87
C TYR A 276 -27.91 -0.52 -6.42
N GLU A 277 -28.33 -1.67 -5.89
CA GLU A 277 -28.68 -1.83 -4.47
C GLU A 277 -27.50 -1.46 -3.57
N ALA A 278 -26.30 -1.96 -3.88
CA ALA A 278 -25.09 -1.64 -3.11
C ALA A 278 -24.77 -0.13 -3.11
N SER A 279 -25.09 0.59 -4.19
CA SER A 279 -24.84 2.04 -4.27
C SER A 279 -25.91 2.84 -3.51
N GLU A 280 -27.17 2.42 -3.57
CA GLU A 280 -28.30 3.08 -2.91
C GLU A 280 -28.28 2.89 -1.39
N HIS A 281 -27.91 1.70 -0.93
CA HIS A 281 -27.99 1.30 0.49
C HIS A 281 -26.63 1.13 1.17
N TYR A 282 -25.57 1.72 0.60
CA TYR A 282 -24.22 1.60 1.15
C TYR A 282 -24.11 2.10 2.60
N ALA A 283 -24.85 3.16 2.95
CA ALA A 283 -24.87 3.71 4.31
C ALA A 283 -25.32 2.68 5.35
N SER A 284 -26.37 1.91 5.06
CA SER A 284 -26.87 0.86 5.97
C SER A 284 -25.83 -0.25 6.22
N LEU A 285 -24.93 -0.49 5.25
CA LEU A 285 -23.82 -1.40 5.45
C LEU A 285 -22.78 -0.84 6.43
N LEU A 286 -22.53 0.48 6.40
CA LEU A 286 -21.65 1.15 7.37
C LEU A 286 -22.28 1.18 8.77
N ASP A 287 -23.61 1.30 8.87
CA ASP A 287 -24.37 1.24 10.13
C ASP A 287 -24.42 -0.18 10.72
N GLY A 288 -24.02 -1.20 9.95
CA GLY A 288 -24.00 -2.60 10.38
C GLY A 288 -25.31 -3.37 10.15
N ASP A 289 -26.25 -2.79 9.41
CA ASP A 289 -27.56 -3.39 9.12
C ASP A 289 -27.53 -4.40 7.97
N VAL A 290 -26.43 -4.44 7.21
CA VAL A 290 -26.23 -5.38 6.10
C VAL A 290 -25.23 -6.45 6.51
N ALA A 291 -25.57 -7.72 6.22
CA ALA A 291 -24.66 -8.83 6.48
C ALA A 291 -23.39 -8.72 5.63
N LEU A 292 -22.25 -9.08 6.23
CA LEU A 292 -20.92 -8.99 5.61
C LEU A 292 -20.36 -10.39 5.38
N GLU A 293 -20.23 -10.78 4.11
CA GLU A 293 -19.81 -12.11 3.69
C GLU A 293 -18.30 -12.18 3.44
N GLY A 294 -17.69 -13.32 3.77
CA GLY A 294 -16.27 -13.53 3.50
C GLY A 294 -16.03 -13.88 2.03
N GLY A 295 -15.11 -13.16 1.37
CA GLY A 295 -14.76 -13.39 -0.02
C GLY A 295 -13.89 -14.64 -0.27
N TRP A 296 -13.05 -14.58 -1.30
CA TRP A 296 -12.20 -15.70 -1.70
C TRP A 296 -11.22 -16.12 -0.60
N ARG A 297 -10.85 -17.40 -0.61
CA ARG A 297 -10.12 -18.03 0.48
C ARG A 297 -8.71 -18.41 0.10
N VAL A 298 -7.84 -18.49 1.10
CA VAL A 298 -6.47 -19.07 1.05
C VAL A 298 -5.48 -18.32 0.16
N TYR A 299 -5.72 -18.21 -1.15
CA TYR A 299 -4.74 -17.68 -2.10
C TYR A 299 -4.70 -16.15 -2.07
N SER A 300 -3.78 -15.61 -1.28
CA SER A 300 -3.49 -14.19 -1.18
C SER A 300 -2.15 -13.97 -0.48
N SER A 301 -1.46 -12.89 -0.79
CA SER A 301 -0.33 -12.42 0.01
C SER A 301 -0.75 -11.95 1.41
N GLY A 302 -2.04 -11.69 1.62
CA GLY A 302 -2.58 -11.19 2.89
C GLY A 302 -2.26 -12.08 4.09
N ALA A 303 -2.33 -13.41 3.95
CA ALA A 303 -1.96 -14.32 5.04
C ALA A 303 -0.50 -14.14 5.48
N GLY A 304 0.41 -13.99 4.51
CA GLY A 304 1.83 -13.73 4.79
C GLY A 304 2.06 -12.37 5.45
N ILE A 305 1.34 -11.33 4.99
CA ILE A 305 1.39 -10.00 5.60
C ILE A 305 0.89 -10.06 7.04
N GLY A 306 -0.25 -10.70 7.31
CA GLY A 306 -0.78 -10.83 8.68
C GLY A 306 0.20 -11.50 9.63
N VAL A 307 0.83 -12.62 9.22
CA VAL A 307 1.89 -13.27 10.01
C VAL A 307 3.07 -12.33 10.23
N ARG A 308 3.51 -11.62 9.19
CA ARG A 308 4.60 -10.63 9.32
C ARG A 308 4.23 -9.53 10.32
N LEU A 309 3.01 -9.00 10.30
CA LEU A 309 2.57 -7.97 11.25
C LEU A 309 2.56 -8.50 12.68
N ILE A 310 2.11 -9.74 12.90
CA ILE A 310 2.19 -10.36 14.23
C ILE A 310 3.65 -10.44 14.69
N VAL A 311 4.56 -10.97 13.88
CA VAL A 311 5.94 -11.21 14.32
C VAL A 311 6.78 -9.93 14.40
N GLN A 312 6.73 -9.10 13.36
CA GLN A 312 7.64 -7.96 13.20
C GLN A 312 7.08 -6.65 13.74
N ARG A 313 5.76 -6.52 13.92
CA ARG A 313 5.14 -5.28 14.42
C ARG A 313 4.51 -5.46 15.80
N LEU A 314 3.63 -6.43 15.99
CA LEU A 314 3.03 -6.71 17.30
C LEU A 314 4.10 -7.19 18.28
N LEU A 315 4.76 -8.32 17.98
CA LEU A 315 5.85 -8.80 18.82
C LEU A 315 7.12 -7.95 18.65
N GLY A 316 7.23 -7.20 17.55
CA GLY A 316 8.33 -6.27 17.31
C GLY A 316 9.66 -6.93 17.02
N ILE A 317 9.69 -8.17 16.50
CA ILE A 317 10.93 -8.94 16.35
C ILE A 317 11.35 -8.95 14.88
N THR A 318 12.46 -8.28 14.59
CA THR A 318 13.12 -8.37 13.27
C THR A 318 14.53 -8.89 13.43
N VAL A 319 14.85 -9.96 12.70
CA VAL A 319 16.18 -10.59 12.73
C VAL A 319 16.99 -10.07 11.54
N CYS A 320 18.03 -9.30 11.83
CA CYS A 320 19.00 -8.82 10.86
C CYS A 320 20.20 -9.78 10.79
N ARG A 321 21.18 -9.47 9.94
CA ARG A 321 22.37 -10.33 9.75
C ARG A 321 23.20 -10.49 11.03
N ASP A 322 23.40 -9.40 11.76
CA ASP A 322 24.35 -9.25 12.86
C ASP A 322 23.69 -8.81 14.18
N HIS A 323 22.44 -8.37 14.14
CA HIS A 323 21.70 -7.91 15.31
C HIS A 323 20.20 -8.24 15.19
N TRP A 324 19.47 -8.03 16.28
CA TRP A 324 18.01 -8.10 16.30
C TRP A 324 17.48 -6.70 16.57
N ILE A 325 16.38 -6.35 15.90
CA ILE A 325 15.62 -5.15 16.19
C ILE A 325 14.41 -5.58 17.03
N LEU A 326 14.24 -4.93 18.18
CA LEU A 326 13.12 -5.11 19.09
C LEU A 326 12.33 -3.80 19.13
N ASP A 327 11.19 -3.79 18.45
CA ASP A 327 10.30 -2.62 18.32
C ASP A 327 8.83 -3.05 18.43
N PRO A 328 8.39 -3.50 19.64
CA PRO A 328 7.05 -4.03 19.84
C PRO A 328 5.99 -2.92 19.89
N VAL A 329 4.91 -3.12 19.14
CA VAL A 329 3.71 -2.27 19.19
C VAL A 329 2.58 -3.07 19.82
N ILE A 330 2.52 -3.05 21.16
CA ILE A 330 1.60 -3.88 21.95
C ILE A 330 0.81 -3.00 22.92
N PRO A 331 -0.53 -3.11 22.97
CA PRO A 331 -1.34 -2.33 23.90
C PRO A 331 -1.11 -2.76 25.35
N CYS A 332 -1.34 -1.83 26.28
CA CYS A 332 -1.15 -2.06 27.72
C CYS A 332 -2.03 -3.19 28.28
N SER A 333 -3.16 -3.46 27.62
CA SER A 333 -4.08 -4.55 27.96
C SER A 333 -3.47 -5.94 27.85
N LEU A 334 -2.33 -6.08 27.15
CA LEU A 334 -1.57 -7.33 27.00
C LEU A 334 -0.31 -7.38 27.88
N ASP A 335 -0.21 -6.57 28.96
CA ASP A 335 0.90 -6.73 29.91
C ASP A 335 0.99 -8.17 30.43
N GLY A 336 2.21 -8.70 30.47
CA GLY A 336 2.46 -10.09 30.83
C GLY A 336 2.32 -11.08 29.68
N LEU A 337 2.08 -10.62 28.44
CA LEU A 337 2.14 -11.46 27.24
C LEU A 337 3.44 -12.28 27.23
N GLU A 338 3.29 -13.58 27.01
CA GLU A 338 4.39 -14.53 26.91
C GLU A 338 4.29 -15.28 25.59
N VAL A 339 5.38 -15.32 24.83
CA VAL A 339 5.44 -15.97 23.53
C VAL A 339 6.66 -16.88 23.47
N THR A 340 6.45 -18.12 23.04
CA THR A 340 7.54 -19.07 22.77
C THR A 340 7.77 -19.14 21.26
N LEU A 341 8.98 -18.82 20.83
CA LEU A 341 9.39 -18.83 19.43
C LEU A 341 10.61 -19.74 19.24
N SER A 342 10.68 -20.37 18.07
CA SER A 342 11.85 -21.15 17.65
C SER A 342 12.72 -20.32 16.70
N PHE A 343 13.99 -20.17 17.06
CA PHE A 343 15.01 -19.51 16.27
C PHE A 343 16.07 -20.55 15.87
N GLY A 344 15.87 -21.16 14.69
CA GLY A 344 16.69 -22.30 14.25
C GLY A 344 16.52 -23.49 15.20
N LYS A 345 17.59 -23.87 15.91
CA LYS A 345 17.57 -24.98 16.89
C LYS A 345 17.27 -24.50 18.32
N SER A 346 17.25 -23.19 18.56
CA SER A 346 17.01 -22.62 19.87
C SER A 346 15.53 -22.31 20.05
N VAL A 347 15.01 -22.52 21.26
CA VAL A 347 13.67 -22.10 21.66
C VAL A 347 13.82 -21.00 22.69
N MET A 348 13.14 -19.87 22.50
CA MET A 348 13.17 -18.75 23.41
C MET A 348 11.76 -18.38 23.83
N THR A 349 11.58 -18.15 25.13
CA THR A 349 10.37 -17.55 25.68
C THR A 349 10.63 -16.07 25.92
N ILE A 350 9.82 -15.23 25.27
CA ILE A 350 9.86 -13.79 25.39
C ILE A 350 8.66 -13.37 26.24
N ARG A 351 8.92 -12.60 27.30
CA ARG A 351 7.88 -12.05 28.17
C ARG A 351 7.89 -10.54 28.07
N TYR A 352 6.74 -9.97 27.72
CA TYR A 352 6.56 -8.53 27.61
C TYR A 352 6.08 -7.97 28.95
N ARG A 353 6.73 -6.89 29.38
CA ARG A 353 6.30 -6.06 30.52
C ARG A 353 5.99 -4.67 29.98
N ILE A 354 4.72 -4.32 29.95
CA ILE A 354 4.20 -3.17 29.24
C ILE A 354 3.79 -2.14 30.29
N GLY A 355 4.47 -1.00 30.28
CA GLY A 355 4.18 0.14 31.15
C GLY A 355 3.07 1.02 30.58
N SER A 356 3.02 2.28 31.00
CA SER A 356 2.17 3.29 30.37
C SER A 356 2.52 3.52 28.89
N ALA A 357 1.56 4.01 28.12
CA ALA A 357 1.77 4.44 26.73
C ALA A 357 3.04 5.31 26.60
N GLY A 358 3.81 5.06 25.54
CA GLY A 358 5.08 5.69 25.27
C GLY A 358 5.74 5.07 24.04
N CYS A 359 6.94 5.54 23.69
CA CYS A 359 7.70 5.05 22.56
C CYS A 359 8.94 4.27 23.00
N GLY A 360 9.21 3.16 22.30
CA GLY A 360 10.44 2.39 22.41
C GLY A 360 10.53 1.43 23.60
N VAL A 361 11.47 0.51 23.50
CA VAL A 361 11.79 -0.47 24.53
C VAL A 361 12.67 0.18 25.61
N ARG A 362 12.24 0.09 26.88
CA ARG A 362 12.98 0.69 28.02
C ARG A 362 14.16 -0.14 28.50
N ALA A 363 14.04 -1.46 28.47
CA ALA A 363 15.08 -2.38 28.91
C ALA A 363 14.83 -3.75 28.30
N VAL A 364 15.91 -4.49 28.03
CA VAL A 364 15.87 -5.87 27.58
C VAL A 364 16.71 -6.71 28.52
N LYS A 365 16.15 -7.83 29.00
CA LYS A 365 16.87 -8.77 29.86
C LYS A 365 16.90 -10.15 29.23
N PHE A 366 18.09 -10.72 29.10
CA PHE A 366 18.31 -12.08 28.65
C PHE A 366 18.80 -12.94 29.81
N ASN A 367 17.99 -13.94 30.20
CA ASN A 367 18.27 -14.83 31.33
C ASN A 367 18.66 -14.09 32.63
N GLY A 368 17.99 -12.96 32.90
CA GLY A 368 18.22 -12.13 34.09
C GLY A 368 19.30 -11.06 33.94
N THR A 369 20.11 -11.13 32.88
CA THR A 369 21.15 -10.13 32.58
C THR A 369 20.58 -9.05 31.67
N GLU A 370 20.76 -7.78 32.03
CA GLU A 370 20.37 -6.64 31.19
C GLU A 370 21.30 -6.55 29.96
N LEU A 371 20.69 -6.43 28.78
CA LEU A 371 21.40 -6.25 27.52
C LEU A 371 21.77 -4.77 27.32
N PRO A 372 22.87 -4.49 26.62
CA PRO A 372 23.33 -3.12 26.34
C PRO A 372 22.37 -2.31 25.47
#